data_AF-A0A1C6IZN0-F1
#
_entry.id   AF-A0A1C6IZN0-F1
#
_cell.length_a   1.000
_cell.length_b   1.000
_cell.length_c   1.000
_cell.angle_alpha   90.00
_cell.angle_beta   90.00
_cell.angle_gamma   90.00
#
_symmetry.space_group_name_H-M   'P 1'
#
loop_
_entity.id
_entity.type
_entity.pdbx_description
1 polymer ?
#
loop_
_entity_poly.entity_id
_entity_poly.type
_entity_poly.pdbx_seq_one_letter_code
_entity_poly.pdbx_strand_id
1 'polypeptide(L)'
;MGNLLKMERYQLLHNYFYWCGIIGIFLLGFLTADTYVPEVMGPAGGAAASLSDIFNGMVYDSTFLLIIISGILSLIFGQEFSHRTIGLEVSAGHSRKAIFLSKVIAYLAAFHVMALIYPLAGCIREFSRFGMEDAGIVFYNVFKAVVYSCLLNSATFLMAILICCYLRSSVKAVAVTVIVTFVLSLYLGYGMMLKLPVDFLPIYQIRTAVSTGKLFQLTAILIAGIWASILIFLAWTKFRKCDLT
;
A
#
# COMPACT_ATOMS: atom_id res chain seq x y z
N MET A 1 -12.68 2.59 21.31
CA MET A 1 -11.95 2.57 20.02
C MET A 1 -11.34 3.93 19.67
N GLY A 2 -12.04 5.05 19.90
CA GLY A 2 -11.50 6.39 19.62
C GLY A 2 -10.14 6.70 20.29
N ASN A 3 -9.96 6.32 21.57
CA ASN A 3 -8.69 6.53 22.27
C ASN A 3 -7.53 5.74 21.66
N LEU A 4 -7.76 4.47 21.27
CA LEU A 4 -6.78 3.65 20.58
C LEU A 4 -6.36 4.29 19.26
N LEU A 5 -7.32 4.67 18.41
CA LEU A 5 -7.02 5.33 17.13
C LEU A 5 -6.26 6.65 17.31
N LYS A 6 -6.59 7.43 18.35
CA LYS A 6 -5.86 8.66 18.69
C LYS A 6 -4.40 8.36 19.07
N MET A 7 -4.19 7.29 19.83
CA MET A 7 -2.85 6.82 20.21
C MET A 7 -2.07 6.31 19.00
N GLU A 8 -2.65 5.46 18.14
CA GLU A 8 -1.99 4.98 16.91
C GLU A 8 -1.55 6.15 16.04
N ARG A 9 -2.46 7.09 15.80
CA ARG A 9 -2.18 8.29 15.01
C ARG A 9 -1.04 9.08 15.63
N TYR A 10 -1.04 9.25 16.96
CA TYR A 10 0.02 9.96 17.65
C TYR A 10 1.37 9.26 17.48
N GLN A 11 1.42 7.94 17.64
CA GLN A 11 2.64 7.15 17.47
C GLN A 11 3.18 7.25 16.04
N LEU A 12 2.33 7.10 15.02
CA LEU A 12 2.73 7.21 13.62
C LEU A 12 3.23 8.62 13.26
N LEU A 13 2.52 9.66 13.70
CA LEU A 13 2.90 11.05 13.42
C LEU A 13 4.18 11.49 14.14
N HIS A 14 4.63 10.78 15.17
CA HIS A 14 5.90 11.04 15.85
C HIS A 14 6.96 9.98 15.55
N ASN A 15 6.69 9.07 14.61
CA ASN A 15 7.66 8.04 14.25
C ASN A 15 8.64 8.57 13.19
N TYR A 16 9.94 8.52 13.52
CA TYR A 16 11.00 8.97 12.63
C TYR A 16 11.03 8.19 11.29
N PHE A 17 10.87 6.86 11.33
CA PHE A 17 10.89 6.03 10.12
C PHE A 17 9.71 6.32 9.20
N TYR A 18 8.54 6.67 9.76
CA TYR A 18 7.37 7.04 8.97
C TYR A 18 7.61 8.31 8.17
N TRP A 19 8.10 9.38 8.82
CA TRP A 19 8.42 10.64 8.16
C TRP A 19 9.59 10.53 7.17
N CYS A 20 10.64 9.80 7.54
CA CYS A 20 11.75 9.50 6.64
C CYS A 20 11.24 8.76 5.39
N GLY A 21 10.34 7.79 5.58
CA GLY A 21 9.68 7.09 4.49
C GLY A 21 8.85 7.99 3.58
N ILE A 22 8.03 8.88 4.16
CA ILE A 22 7.25 9.88 3.40
C ILE A 22 8.15 10.73 2.51
N ILE A 23 9.23 11.28 3.07
CA ILE A 23 10.18 12.11 2.33
C ILE A 23 10.87 11.29 1.24
N GLY A 24 11.33 10.08 1.56
CA GLY A 24 11.98 9.19 0.60
C GLY A 24 11.06 8.83 -0.57
N ILE A 25 9.79 8.55 -0.31
CA ILE A 25 8.79 8.23 -1.35
C ILE A 25 8.46 9.45 -2.20
N PHE A 26 8.32 10.62 -1.57
CA PHE A 26 8.13 11.87 -2.32
C PHE A 26 9.29 12.11 -3.28
N LEU A 27 10.53 11.99 -2.81
CA LEU A 27 11.73 12.17 -3.64
C LEU A 27 11.79 11.11 -4.75
N LEU A 28 11.49 9.85 -4.45
CA LEU A 28 11.42 8.78 -5.45
C LEU A 28 10.40 9.14 -6.55
N GLY A 29 9.20 9.57 -6.16
CA GLY A 29 8.16 9.97 -7.12
C GLY A 29 8.57 11.17 -7.96
N PHE A 30 9.09 12.21 -7.32
CA PHE A 30 9.53 13.43 -7.99
C PHE A 30 10.67 13.17 -8.99
N LEU A 31 11.63 12.31 -8.65
CA LEU A 31 12.77 12.00 -9.50
C LEU A 31 12.43 11.02 -10.62
N THR A 32 11.49 10.11 -10.40
CA THR A 32 11.10 9.10 -11.41
C THR A 32 9.97 9.57 -12.33
N ALA A 33 9.29 10.68 -12.04
CA ALA A 33 8.14 11.15 -12.83
C ALA A 33 8.43 11.28 -14.34
N ASP A 34 9.62 11.77 -14.70
CA ASP A 34 10.02 11.98 -16.09
C ASP A 34 10.06 10.67 -16.90
N THR A 35 10.30 9.53 -16.26
CA THR A 35 10.29 8.22 -16.93
C THR A 35 8.90 7.80 -17.42
N TYR A 36 7.84 8.37 -16.84
CA TYR A 36 6.46 8.09 -17.21
C TYR A 36 5.93 9.00 -18.31
N VAL A 37 6.68 10.06 -18.67
CA VAL A 37 6.29 10.95 -19.77
C VAL A 37 6.35 10.26 -21.13
N PRO A 38 7.42 9.51 -21.51
CA PRO A 38 7.43 8.80 -22.78
C PRO A 38 6.60 7.50 -22.76
N GLU A 39 6.42 6.87 -21.59
CA GLU A 39 5.83 5.53 -21.47
C GLU A 39 4.97 5.37 -20.20
N VAL A 40 3.72 5.83 -20.24
CA VAL A 40 2.84 5.89 -19.06
C VAL A 40 2.54 4.50 -18.47
N MET A 41 2.43 3.47 -19.30
CA MET A 41 2.09 2.10 -18.88
C MET A 41 3.08 1.08 -19.48
N GLY A 42 4.34 1.49 -19.58
CA GLY A 42 5.40 0.74 -20.27
C GLY A 42 5.33 0.88 -21.81
N PRO A 43 6.02 -0.01 -22.55
CA PRO A 43 6.27 0.17 -23.99
C PRO A 43 5.01 0.25 -24.87
N ALA A 44 3.88 -0.26 -24.39
CA ALA A 44 2.60 -0.23 -25.10
C ALA A 44 1.68 0.94 -24.67
N GLY A 45 2.05 1.69 -23.61
CA GLY A 45 1.23 2.75 -23.03
C GLY A 45 1.33 4.10 -23.75
N GLY A 46 2.39 4.31 -24.53
CA GLY A 46 2.64 5.57 -25.24
C GLY A 46 2.96 6.74 -24.32
N ALA A 47 3.13 7.91 -24.93
CA ALA A 47 3.49 9.14 -24.23
C ALA A 47 2.31 9.73 -23.45
N ALA A 48 2.62 10.32 -22.30
CA ALA A 48 1.65 11.04 -21.48
C ALA A 48 1.09 12.23 -22.25
N ALA A 49 -0.24 12.35 -22.27
CA ALA A 49 -0.92 13.56 -22.74
C ALA A 49 -1.28 14.48 -21.58
N SER A 50 -1.29 13.95 -20.35
CA SER A 50 -1.87 14.63 -19.19
C SER A 50 -1.20 14.33 -17.85
N LEU A 51 -1.50 15.15 -16.83
CA LEU A 51 -1.19 14.84 -15.44
C LEU A 51 -1.91 13.58 -14.94
N SER A 52 -3.13 13.32 -15.43
CA SER A 52 -3.88 12.13 -15.04
C SER A 52 -3.20 10.85 -15.55
N ASP A 53 -2.56 10.91 -16.72
CA ASP A 53 -1.73 9.84 -17.26
C ASP A 53 -0.51 9.60 -16.37
N ILE A 54 0.24 10.64 -16.00
CA ILE A 54 1.40 10.51 -15.09
C ILE A 54 0.98 9.85 -13.77
N PHE A 55 -0.12 10.34 -13.17
CA PHE A 55 -0.67 9.75 -11.94
C PHE A 55 -0.98 8.26 -12.12
N ASN A 56 -1.68 7.92 -13.20
CA ASN A 56 -2.08 6.56 -13.53
C ASN A 56 -0.88 5.66 -13.78
N GLY A 57 0.13 6.12 -14.51
CA GLY A 57 1.35 5.37 -14.77
C GLY A 57 2.15 5.05 -13.52
N MET A 58 2.25 6.02 -12.62
CA MET A 58 2.91 5.82 -11.33
C MET A 58 2.14 4.89 -10.40
N VAL A 59 0.80 4.90 -10.44
CA VAL A 59 -0.02 3.90 -9.73
C VAL A 59 0.14 2.52 -10.37
N TYR A 60 0.20 2.44 -11.70
CA TYR A 60 0.40 1.21 -12.47
C TYR A 60 1.72 0.51 -12.12
N ASP A 61 2.80 1.28 -11.89
CA ASP A 61 4.12 0.73 -11.53
C ASP A 61 4.49 0.83 -10.03
N SER A 62 3.49 0.94 -9.15
CA SER A 62 3.69 1.04 -7.70
C SER A 62 4.34 -0.19 -7.04
N THR A 63 4.59 -1.27 -7.78
CA THR A 63 5.11 -2.56 -7.30
C THR A 63 6.39 -2.44 -6.47
N PHE A 64 7.38 -1.68 -6.94
CA PHE A 64 8.65 -1.49 -6.22
C PHE A 64 8.43 -0.69 -4.93
N LEU A 65 7.59 0.33 -5.01
CA LEU A 65 7.24 1.17 -3.87
C LEU A 65 6.48 0.41 -2.78
N LEU A 66 5.65 -0.57 -3.13
CA LEU A 66 4.98 -1.44 -2.16
C LEU A 66 5.96 -2.19 -1.27
N ILE A 67 7.13 -2.59 -1.79
CA ILE A 67 8.18 -3.25 -1.00
C ILE A 67 8.70 -2.31 0.08
N ILE A 68 9.00 -1.06 -0.30
CA ILE A 68 9.54 -0.04 0.60
C ILE A 68 8.51 0.32 1.68
N ILE A 69 7.28 0.69 1.28
CA ILE A 69 6.24 1.09 2.23
C ILE A 69 5.89 -0.06 3.17
N SER A 70 5.70 -1.26 2.64
CA SER A 70 5.36 -2.43 3.47
C SER A 70 6.49 -2.77 4.43
N GLY A 71 7.75 -2.64 4.01
CA GLY A 71 8.91 -2.81 4.89
C GLY A 71 8.95 -1.79 6.02
N ILE A 72 8.78 -0.50 5.72
CA ILE A 72 8.79 0.58 6.74
C ILE A 72 7.63 0.39 7.73
N LEU A 73 6.42 0.17 7.25
CA LEU A 73 5.27 0.01 8.14
C LEU A 73 5.30 -1.32 8.90
N SER A 74 5.87 -2.38 8.32
CA SER A 74 6.15 -3.63 9.04
C SER A 74 7.19 -3.43 10.15
N LEU A 75 8.19 -2.56 9.94
CA LEU A 75 9.17 -2.21 10.97
C LEU A 75 8.47 -1.57 12.16
N ILE A 76 7.67 -0.54 11.88
CA ILE A 76 6.98 0.24 12.91
C ILE A 76 5.98 -0.66 13.64
N PHE A 77 5.17 -1.46 12.93
CA PHE A 77 4.21 -2.36 13.57
C PHE A 77 4.91 -3.48 14.36
N GLY A 78 5.99 -4.04 13.83
CA GLY A 78 6.77 -5.07 14.53
C GLY A 78 7.48 -4.55 15.78
N GLN A 79 7.81 -3.24 15.84
CA GLN A 79 8.35 -2.61 17.05
C GLN A 79 7.33 -2.63 18.18
N GLU A 80 6.03 -2.49 17.91
CA GLU A 80 5.00 -2.52 18.96
C GLU A 80 4.87 -3.88 19.65
N PHE A 81 5.11 -4.97 18.92
CA PHE A 81 5.25 -6.30 19.52
C PHE A 81 6.55 -6.40 20.31
N SER A 82 7.66 -5.91 19.76
CA SER A 82 8.99 -6.03 20.35
C SER A 82 9.14 -5.21 21.65
N HIS A 83 8.52 -4.03 21.69
CA HIS A 83 8.53 -3.11 22.84
C HIS A 83 7.35 -3.32 23.79
N ARG A 84 6.53 -4.37 23.57
CA ARG A 84 5.36 -4.72 24.40
C ARG A 84 4.27 -3.64 24.49
N THR A 85 4.21 -2.71 23.53
CA THR A 85 3.16 -1.69 23.47
C THR A 85 1.76 -2.32 23.42
N ILE A 86 1.61 -3.38 22.62
CA ILE A 86 0.34 -4.13 22.53
C ILE A 86 -0.03 -4.79 23.87
N GLY A 87 0.97 -5.26 24.63
CA GLY A 87 0.74 -5.81 25.97
C GLY A 87 0.27 -4.74 26.96
N LEU A 88 0.84 -3.54 26.89
CA LEU A 88 0.40 -2.40 27.70
C LEU A 88 -1.05 -1.98 27.38
N GLU A 89 -1.45 -2.03 26.11
CA GLU A 89 -2.83 -1.74 25.72
C GLU A 89 -3.83 -2.77 26.29
N VAL A 90 -3.44 -4.05 26.34
CA VAL A 90 -4.22 -5.10 26.99
C VAL A 90 -4.29 -4.87 28.50
N SER A 91 -3.17 -4.56 29.14
CA SER A 91 -3.09 -4.24 30.58
C SER A 91 -3.87 -2.98 30.95
N ALA A 92 -4.00 -2.02 30.04
CA ALA A 92 -4.84 -0.84 30.18
C ALA A 92 -6.36 -1.14 30.04
N GLY A 93 -6.73 -2.41 29.83
CA GLY A 93 -8.12 -2.87 29.79
C GLY A 93 -8.76 -2.85 28.40
N HIS A 94 -7.99 -2.60 27.33
CA HIS A 94 -8.55 -2.66 25.98
C HIS A 94 -8.72 -4.10 25.49
N SER A 95 -9.87 -4.38 24.86
CA SER A 95 -10.10 -5.69 24.26
C SER A 95 -9.15 -5.97 23.10
N ARG A 96 -8.69 -7.21 22.96
CA ARG A 96 -7.82 -7.64 21.85
C ARG A 96 -8.43 -7.33 20.47
N LYS A 97 -9.75 -7.41 20.34
CA LYS A 97 -10.48 -7.05 19.10
C LYS A 97 -10.32 -5.57 18.76
N ALA A 98 -10.53 -4.70 19.75
CA ALA A 98 -10.43 -3.26 19.55
C ALA A 98 -9.00 -2.82 19.22
N ILE A 99 -8.00 -3.44 19.88
CA ILE A 99 -6.59 -3.22 19.58
C ILE A 99 -6.27 -3.65 18.14
N PHE A 100 -6.57 -4.90 17.79
CA PHE A 100 -6.28 -5.38 16.43
C PHE A 100 -6.92 -4.50 15.35
N LEU A 101 -8.20 -4.12 15.55
CA LEU A 101 -8.90 -3.28 14.60
C LEU A 101 -8.30 -1.86 14.53
N SER A 102 -7.87 -1.26 15.65
CA SER A 102 -7.20 0.03 15.62
C SER A 102 -5.88 -0.02 14.86
N LYS A 103 -5.07 -1.08 15.06
CA LYS A 103 -3.83 -1.30 14.30
C LYS A 103 -4.11 -1.42 12.81
N VAL A 104 -5.04 -2.29 12.42
CA VAL A 104 -5.38 -2.49 10.99
C VAL A 104 -5.82 -1.17 10.36
N ILE A 105 -6.73 -0.41 11.00
CA ILE A 105 -7.23 0.85 10.45
C ILE A 105 -6.10 1.89 10.35
N ALA A 106 -5.33 2.10 11.42
CA ALA A 106 -4.31 3.14 11.46
C ALA A 106 -3.17 2.86 10.49
N TYR A 107 -2.68 1.62 10.42
CA TYR A 107 -1.59 1.25 9.53
C TYR A 107 -2.03 1.19 8.07
N LEU A 108 -3.28 0.80 7.76
CA LEU A 108 -3.80 0.93 6.40
C LEU A 108 -3.92 2.39 5.96
N ALA A 109 -4.40 3.27 6.84
CA ALA A 109 -4.45 4.70 6.55
C ALA A 109 -3.04 5.28 6.31
N ALA A 110 -2.08 4.95 7.15
CA ALA A 110 -0.68 5.34 6.99
C ALA A 110 -0.09 4.83 5.67
N PHE A 111 -0.36 3.58 5.34
CA PHE A 111 0.05 2.95 4.09
C PHE A 111 -0.52 3.69 2.87
N HIS A 112 -1.82 4.00 2.86
CA HIS A 112 -2.45 4.71 1.74
C HIS A 112 -1.91 6.12 1.57
N VAL A 113 -1.66 6.84 2.67
CA VAL A 113 -1.01 8.17 2.61
C VAL A 113 0.35 8.06 1.93
N MET A 114 1.20 7.13 2.36
CA MET A 114 2.50 6.90 1.72
C MET A 114 2.38 6.50 0.26
N ALA A 115 1.43 5.62 -0.08
CA ALA A 115 1.23 5.14 -1.44
C ALA A 115 0.78 6.24 -2.41
N LEU A 116 -0.03 7.19 -1.94
CA LEU A 116 -0.53 8.30 -2.76
C LEU A 116 0.46 9.46 -2.89
N ILE A 117 1.39 9.62 -1.94
CA ILE A 117 2.45 10.64 -2.04
C ILE A 117 3.30 10.44 -3.30
N TYR A 118 3.53 9.19 -3.70
CA TYR A 118 4.33 8.87 -4.89
C TYR A 118 3.78 9.44 -6.20
N PRO A 119 2.55 9.09 -6.64
CA PRO A 119 1.99 9.64 -7.86
C PRO A 119 1.68 11.14 -7.73
N LEU A 120 1.37 11.66 -6.53
CA LEU A 120 1.21 13.10 -6.30
C LEU A 120 2.52 13.87 -6.53
N ALA A 121 3.66 13.33 -6.08
CA ALA A 121 4.96 13.93 -6.30
C ALA A 121 5.30 14.02 -7.79
N GLY A 122 4.92 13.00 -8.58
CA GLY A 122 5.08 13.06 -10.04
C GLY A 122 4.18 14.08 -10.72
N CYS A 123 2.93 14.23 -10.27
CA CYS A 123 2.07 15.30 -10.76
C CYS A 123 2.63 16.69 -10.46
N ILE A 124 3.23 16.88 -9.27
CA ILE A 124 3.89 18.16 -8.92
C ILE A 124 5.10 18.40 -9.85
N ARG A 125 5.90 17.37 -10.13
CA ARG A 125 7.07 17.47 -11.00
C ARG A 125 6.69 17.89 -12.42
N GLU A 126 5.66 17.27 -12.99
CA GLU A 126 5.26 17.46 -14.38
C GLU A 126 4.17 18.54 -14.58
N PHE A 127 3.81 19.25 -13.51
CA PHE A 127 2.76 20.28 -13.52
C PHE A 127 3.03 21.38 -14.54
N SER A 128 4.27 21.84 -14.66
CA SER A 128 4.65 22.91 -15.59
C SER A 128 4.57 22.48 -17.06
N ARG A 129 4.62 21.17 -17.34
CA ARG A 129 4.60 20.62 -18.69
C ARG A 129 3.19 20.43 -19.22
N PHE A 130 2.30 19.88 -18.40
CA PHE A 130 0.95 19.50 -18.84
C PHE A 130 -0.13 20.49 -18.38
N GLY A 131 0.11 21.28 -17.33
CA GLY A 131 -0.88 22.20 -16.79
C GLY A 131 -2.10 21.49 -16.19
N MET A 132 -3.15 22.27 -15.90
CA MET A 132 -4.41 21.76 -15.37
C MET A 132 -5.37 21.41 -16.52
N GLU A 133 -5.81 20.17 -16.59
CA GLU A 133 -6.85 19.76 -17.53
C GLU A 133 -8.25 20.11 -17.02
N ASP A 134 -9.27 19.75 -17.81
CA ASP A 134 -10.67 19.79 -17.36
C ASP A 134 -10.83 18.99 -16.06
N ALA A 135 -11.27 19.68 -15.01
CA ALA A 135 -11.45 19.14 -13.67
C ALA A 135 -12.34 17.88 -13.66
N GLY A 136 -13.30 17.76 -14.58
CA GLY A 136 -14.17 16.59 -14.67
C GLY A 136 -13.41 15.30 -15.06
N ILE A 137 -12.51 15.40 -16.04
CA ILE A 137 -11.75 14.25 -16.56
C ILE A 137 -10.65 13.85 -15.58
N VAL A 138 -9.94 14.84 -15.00
CA VAL A 138 -8.93 14.61 -13.96
C VAL A 138 -9.56 13.95 -12.75
N PHE A 139 -10.70 14.48 -12.28
CA PHE A 139 -11.39 13.92 -11.14
C PHE A 139 -11.77 12.47 -11.41
N TYR A 140 -12.33 12.16 -12.58
CA TYR A 140 -12.71 10.80 -12.94
C TYR A 140 -11.51 9.82 -12.93
N ASN A 141 -10.42 10.15 -13.64
CA ASN A 141 -9.26 9.26 -13.79
C ASN A 141 -8.50 9.08 -12.47
N VAL A 142 -8.20 10.19 -11.79
CA VAL A 142 -7.47 10.17 -10.51
C VAL A 142 -8.31 9.50 -9.43
N PHE A 143 -9.61 9.82 -9.31
CA PHE A 143 -10.48 9.19 -8.32
C PHE A 143 -10.51 7.67 -8.50
N LYS A 144 -10.66 7.20 -9.73
CA LYS A 144 -10.65 5.78 -10.03
C LYS A 144 -9.32 5.13 -9.62
N ALA A 145 -8.19 5.71 -10.01
CA ALA A 145 -6.87 5.18 -9.66
C ALA A 145 -6.64 5.16 -8.14
N VAL A 146 -7.09 6.20 -7.42
CA VAL A 146 -7.04 6.25 -5.95
C VAL A 146 -7.88 5.13 -5.34
N VAL A 147 -9.12 4.92 -5.79
CA VAL A 147 -10.01 3.88 -5.25
C VAL A 147 -9.41 2.49 -5.44
N TYR A 148 -8.95 2.16 -6.65
CA TYR A 148 -8.34 0.85 -6.92
C TYR A 148 -6.99 0.67 -6.22
N SER A 149 -6.17 1.73 -6.16
CA SER A 149 -4.92 1.73 -5.39
C SER A 149 -5.22 1.43 -3.93
N CYS A 150 -6.15 2.15 -3.30
CA CYS A 150 -6.54 1.91 -1.91
C CYS A 150 -7.02 0.47 -1.72
N LEU A 151 -7.91 -0.01 -2.58
CA LEU A 151 -8.53 -1.33 -2.45
C LEU A 151 -7.52 -2.48 -2.61
N LEU A 152 -6.71 -2.45 -3.66
CA LEU A 152 -5.83 -3.55 -4.05
C LEU A 152 -4.48 -3.50 -3.35
N ASN A 153 -3.88 -2.32 -3.15
CA ASN A 153 -2.62 -2.22 -2.40
C ASN A 153 -2.82 -2.55 -0.91
N SER A 154 -4.03 -2.36 -0.37
CA SER A 154 -4.38 -2.87 0.97
C SER A 154 -4.18 -4.37 1.10
N ALA A 155 -4.52 -5.16 0.08
CA ALA A 155 -4.34 -6.60 0.14
C ALA A 155 -2.85 -6.97 0.27
N THR A 156 -1.97 -6.29 -0.46
CA THR A 156 -0.51 -6.46 -0.34
C THR A 156 -0.04 -6.11 1.07
N PHE A 157 -0.48 -4.98 1.62
CA PHE A 157 -0.04 -4.56 2.95
C PHE A 157 -0.62 -5.40 4.10
N LEU A 158 -1.83 -5.94 3.95
CA LEU A 158 -2.42 -6.87 4.92
C LEU A 158 -1.56 -8.13 5.10
N MET A 159 -0.77 -8.52 4.09
CA MET A 159 0.23 -9.57 4.22
C MET A 159 1.32 -9.19 5.23
N ALA A 160 1.79 -7.94 5.22
CA ALA A 160 2.76 -7.44 6.18
C ALA A 160 2.20 -7.47 7.62
N ILE A 161 0.93 -7.08 7.80
CA ILE A 161 0.24 -7.16 9.10
C ILE A 161 0.17 -8.61 9.58
N LEU A 162 -0.18 -9.55 8.70
CA LEU A 162 -0.20 -10.98 9.00
C LEU A 162 1.17 -11.46 9.47
N ILE A 163 2.23 -11.14 8.72
CA ILE A 163 3.62 -11.50 9.04
C ILE A 163 4.02 -10.95 10.42
N CYS A 164 3.67 -9.71 10.73
CA CYS A 164 3.93 -9.10 12.03
C CYS A 164 3.24 -9.87 13.16
N CYS A 165 1.98 -10.26 12.98
CA CYS A 165 1.23 -11.04 13.96
C CYS A 165 1.84 -12.43 14.21
N TYR A 166 2.45 -13.04 13.19
CA TYR A 166 3.12 -14.33 13.33
C TYR A 166 4.49 -14.21 14.03
N LEU A 167 5.32 -13.28 13.56
CA LEU A 167 6.73 -13.21 13.94
C LEU A 167 6.97 -12.42 15.23
N ARG A 168 6.08 -11.46 15.54
CA ARG A 168 6.10 -10.66 16.78
C ARG A 168 7.47 -10.04 17.09
N SER A 169 8.21 -9.69 16.04
CA SER A 169 9.55 -9.14 16.11
C SER A 169 9.75 -8.19 14.95
N SER A 170 10.27 -6.99 15.22
CA SER A 170 10.52 -5.96 14.21
C SER A 170 11.43 -6.45 13.09
N VAL A 171 12.61 -6.95 13.43
CA VAL A 171 13.63 -7.37 12.44
C VAL A 171 13.13 -8.52 11.57
N LYS A 172 12.54 -9.57 12.19
CA LYS A 172 12.03 -10.72 11.45
C LYS A 172 10.84 -10.34 10.56
N ALA A 173 9.93 -9.50 11.08
CA ALA A 173 8.77 -9.06 10.33
C ALA A 173 9.14 -8.26 9.09
N VAL A 174 10.08 -7.32 9.21
CA VAL A 174 10.56 -6.53 8.07
C VAL A 174 11.21 -7.41 7.03
N ALA A 175 12.16 -8.25 7.44
CA ALA A 175 12.89 -9.11 6.52
C ALA A 175 11.93 -10.01 5.72
N VAL A 176 11.00 -10.69 6.40
CA VAL A 176 10.04 -11.57 5.73
C VAL A 176 9.06 -10.78 4.88
N THR A 177 8.59 -9.61 5.33
CA THR A 177 7.69 -8.75 4.53
C THR A 177 8.36 -8.28 3.24
N VAL A 178 9.60 -7.80 3.31
CA VAL A 178 10.35 -7.35 2.13
C VAL A 178 10.59 -8.51 1.16
N ILE A 179 11.03 -9.67 1.66
CA ILE A 179 11.27 -10.86 0.82
C ILE A 179 9.98 -11.32 0.15
N VAL A 180 8.88 -11.47 0.90
CA VAL A 180 7.61 -11.93 0.34
C VAL A 180 7.08 -10.95 -0.71
N THR A 181 7.12 -9.64 -0.41
CA THR A 181 6.66 -8.62 -1.36
C THR A 181 7.53 -8.62 -2.60
N PHE A 182 8.85 -8.72 -2.46
CA PHE A 182 9.79 -8.80 -3.58
C PHE A 182 9.57 -10.04 -4.45
N VAL A 183 9.35 -11.22 -3.85
CA VAL A 183 9.05 -12.45 -4.60
C VAL A 183 7.73 -12.33 -5.36
N LEU A 184 6.70 -11.73 -4.76
CA LEU A 184 5.43 -11.47 -5.45
C LEU A 184 5.62 -10.49 -6.62
N SER A 185 6.47 -9.47 -6.46
CA SER A 185 6.85 -8.53 -7.51
C SER A 185 7.60 -9.22 -8.66
N LEU A 186 8.53 -10.12 -8.34
CA LEU A 186 9.23 -10.93 -9.34
C LEU A 186 8.27 -11.87 -10.07
N TYR A 187 7.36 -12.52 -9.34
CA TYR A 187 6.34 -13.38 -9.94
C TYR A 187 5.44 -12.59 -10.89
N LEU A 188 5.06 -11.36 -10.55
CA LEU A 188 4.30 -10.50 -11.45
C LEU A 188 5.10 -10.22 -12.74
N GLY A 189 6.34 -9.73 -12.60
CA GLY A 189 7.18 -9.36 -13.74
C GLY A 189 7.47 -10.54 -14.68
N TYR A 190 8.03 -11.62 -14.15
CA TYR A 190 8.36 -12.81 -14.93
C TYR A 190 7.13 -13.62 -15.31
N GLY A 191 6.10 -13.66 -14.46
CA GLY A 191 4.87 -14.40 -14.73
C GLY A 191 4.13 -13.84 -15.94
N MET A 192 4.10 -12.52 -16.12
CA MET A 192 3.58 -11.91 -17.34
C MET A 192 4.39 -12.31 -18.58
N MET A 193 5.72 -12.28 -18.49
CA MET A 193 6.60 -12.67 -19.61
C MET A 193 6.46 -14.16 -19.98
N LEU A 194 6.34 -15.03 -18.97
CA LEU A 194 6.22 -16.48 -19.12
C LEU A 194 4.78 -16.97 -19.29
N LYS A 195 3.80 -16.06 -19.36
CA LYS A 195 2.35 -16.37 -19.44
C LYS A 195 1.84 -17.27 -18.31
N LEU A 196 2.40 -17.12 -17.12
CA LEU A 196 1.90 -17.76 -15.89
C LEU A 196 0.60 -17.08 -15.42
N PRO A 197 -0.23 -17.77 -14.63
CA PRO A 197 -1.45 -17.17 -14.09
C PRO A 197 -1.11 -16.04 -13.11
N VAL A 198 -1.32 -14.78 -13.50
CA VAL A 198 -1.06 -13.61 -12.64
C VAL A 198 -2.34 -12.91 -12.19
N ASP A 199 -3.48 -13.28 -12.77
CA ASP A 199 -4.76 -12.60 -12.55
C ASP A 199 -5.17 -12.57 -11.08
N PHE A 200 -4.81 -13.57 -10.27
CA PHE A 200 -5.17 -13.60 -8.86
C PHE A 200 -4.40 -12.58 -8.00
N LEU A 201 -3.35 -11.94 -8.52
CA LEU A 201 -2.53 -10.99 -7.77
C LEU A 201 -3.20 -9.60 -7.70
N PRO A 202 -3.35 -9.01 -6.50
CA PRO A 202 -3.87 -7.65 -6.36
C PRO A 202 -3.05 -6.62 -7.15
N ILE A 203 -1.73 -6.77 -7.18
CA ILE A 203 -0.80 -5.86 -7.88
C ILE A 203 -1.02 -5.93 -9.41
N TYR A 204 -1.32 -7.12 -9.95
CA TYR A 204 -1.71 -7.24 -11.36
C TYR A 204 -3.05 -6.57 -11.63
N GLN A 205 -4.03 -6.77 -10.75
CA GLN A 205 -5.36 -6.20 -10.92
C GLN A 205 -5.34 -4.66 -10.94
N ILE A 206 -4.41 -4.00 -10.22
CA ILE A 206 -4.25 -2.53 -10.27
C ILE A 206 -3.86 -2.11 -11.68
N ARG A 207 -2.91 -2.81 -12.29
CA ARG A 207 -2.46 -2.55 -13.66
C ARG A 207 -3.62 -2.64 -14.64
N THR A 208 -4.46 -3.67 -14.50
CA THR A 208 -5.66 -3.82 -15.33
C THR A 208 -6.71 -2.74 -15.04
N ALA A 209 -6.86 -2.32 -13.79
CA ALA A 209 -7.85 -1.32 -13.38
C ALA A 209 -7.54 0.05 -13.91
N VAL A 210 -6.28 0.47 -13.81
CA VAL A 210 -5.86 1.80 -14.24
C VAL A 210 -5.75 1.90 -15.77
N SER A 211 -5.38 0.81 -16.46
CA SER A 211 -5.27 0.81 -17.93
C SER A 211 -6.59 0.70 -18.68
N THR A 212 -7.64 0.13 -18.08
CA THR A 212 -8.93 -0.05 -18.77
C THR A 212 -9.78 1.21 -18.66
N GLY A 213 -10.50 1.64 -19.70
CA GLY A 213 -11.46 2.77 -19.61
C GLY A 213 -12.73 2.51 -18.77
N LYS A 214 -12.92 1.31 -18.22
CA LYS A 214 -14.11 0.94 -17.43
C LYS A 214 -13.96 1.41 -15.98
N LEU A 215 -14.98 2.07 -15.43
CA LEU A 215 -15.03 2.44 -13.99
C LEU A 215 -15.06 1.20 -13.09
N PHE A 216 -15.95 0.28 -13.41
CA PHE A 216 -16.25 -0.86 -12.55
C PHE A 216 -15.63 -2.13 -13.11
N GLN A 217 -14.71 -2.71 -12.34
CA GLN A 217 -14.07 -3.98 -12.62
C GLN A 217 -14.38 -4.95 -11.50
N LEU A 218 -15.38 -5.80 -11.77
CA LEU A 218 -15.85 -6.79 -10.80
C LEU A 218 -14.72 -7.74 -10.36
N THR A 219 -13.88 -8.19 -11.30
CA THR A 219 -12.76 -9.10 -11.01
C THR A 219 -11.79 -8.51 -10.00
N ALA A 220 -11.36 -7.26 -10.20
CA ALA A 220 -10.45 -6.56 -9.29
C ALA A 220 -11.06 -6.41 -7.88
N ILE A 221 -12.34 -6.04 -7.80
CA ILE A 221 -13.06 -5.88 -6.52
C ILE A 221 -13.17 -7.22 -5.78
N LEU A 222 -13.54 -8.29 -6.49
CA LEU A 222 -13.66 -9.63 -5.91
C LEU A 222 -12.31 -10.13 -5.39
N ILE A 223 -11.24 -9.98 -6.17
CA ILE A 223 -9.89 -10.39 -5.78
C ILE A 223 -9.44 -9.62 -4.53
N ALA A 224 -9.63 -8.30 -4.50
CA ALA A 224 -9.32 -7.50 -3.32
C ALA A 224 -10.10 -7.97 -2.09
N GLY A 225 -11.41 -8.19 -2.24
CA GLY A 225 -12.29 -8.65 -1.16
C GLY A 225 -11.89 -10.02 -0.61
N ILE A 226 -11.57 -10.97 -1.48
CA ILE A 226 -11.11 -12.31 -1.09
C ILE A 226 -9.79 -12.24 -0.33
N TRP A 227 -8.78 -11.56 -0.88
CA TRP A 227 -7.48 -11.40 -0.23
C TRP A 227 -7.60 -10.71 1.11
N ALA A 228 -8.29 -9.57 1.17
CA ALA A 228 -8.46 -8.82 2.41
C ALA A 228 -9.17 -9.66 3.48
N SER A 229 -10.23 -10.38 3.10
CA SER A 229 -10.98 -11.23 4.03
C SER A 229 -10.13 -12.35 4.61
N ILE A 230 -9.39 -13.07 3.75
CA ILE A 230 -8.50 -14.16 4.18
C ILE A 230 -7.39 -13.63 5.09
N LEU A 231 -6.70 -12.55 4.69
CA LEU A 231 -5.57 -12.02 5.42
C LEU A 231 -5.99 -11.43 6.78
N ILE A 232 -7.08 -10.67 6.83
CA ILE A 232 -7.62 -10.13 8.09
C ILE A 232 -8.05 -11.27 9.01
N PHE A 233 -8.73 -12.29 8.47
CA PHE A 233 -9.15 -13.45 9.26
C PHE A 233 -7.95 -14.18 9.86
N LEU A 234 -6.95 -14.52 9.02
CA LEU A 234 -5.74 -15.21 9.49
C LEU A 234 -4.96 -14.37 10.51
N ALA A 235 -4.79 -13.07 10.25
CA ALA A 235 -4.10 -12.16 11.16
C ALA A 235 -4.82 -12.07 12.50
N TRP A 236 -6.15 -11.95 12.47
CA TRP A 236 -6.98 -11.97 13.68
C TRP A 236 -6.85 -13.28 14.46
N THR A 237 -6.92 -14.43 13.78
CA THR A 237 -6.83 -15.74 14.45
C THR A 237 -5.50 -15.94 15.17
N LYS A 238 -4.42 -15.35 14.65
CA LYS A 238 -3.11 -15.36 15.30
C LYS A 238 -3.03 -14.33 16.41
N PHE A 239 -3.41 -13.08 16.15
CA PHE A 239 -3.40 -12.00 17.13
C PHE A 239 -4.18 -12.37 18.40
N ARG A 240 -5.38 -12.94 18.27
CA ARG A 240 -6.21 -13.31 19.43
C ARG A 240 -5.58 -14.38 20.32
N LYS A 241 -4.70 -15.23 19.76
CA LYS A 241 -4.02 -16.34 20.46
C LYS A 241 -2.61 -15.96 20.94
N CYS A 242 -2.15 -14.74 20.66
CA CYS A 242 -0.85 -14.29 21.17
C CYS A 242 -0.89 -14.18 22.69
N ASP A 243 0.15 -14.69 23.35
CA ASP A 243 0.44 -14.34 24.74
C ASP A 243 0.97 -12.90 24.74
N LEU A 244 0.18 -12.01 25.34
CA LEU A 244 0.39 -10.56 25.35
C LEU A 244 0.59 -10.03 26.79
N THR A 245 0.91 -10.93 27.72
CA THR A 245 1.17 -10.68 29.14
C THR A 245 2.64 -10.91 29.44
#